data_AF-A0A7W1G363-F1
#
_entry.id   AF-A0A7W1G363-F1
#
_cell.length_a   1.000
_cell.length_b   1.000
_cell.length_c   1.000
_cell.angle_alpha   90.00
_cell.angle_beta   90.00
_cell.angle_gamma   90.00
#
_symmetry.space_group_name_H-M   'P 1'
#
loop_
_entity.id
_entity.type
_entity.pdbx_description
1 polymer ?
#
loop_
_entity_poly.entity_id
_entity_poly.type
_entity_poly.pdbx_seq_one_letter_code
_entity_poly.pdbx_strand_id
1 'polypeptide(L)'
;MNRTRAFTLIELLMVLAIIMILASMLLVGIPHMLFVAKALDTEQRMESVLNGIQLAGHADGDIAYSVQRTGMGDDFTWSSLRTAIERFKAQGTLQSQKDDLPPNIKLRIAGPPQMASPNFRIDNQICWLLRDSTGTEVKTGGWKVGADDYYSDSRWNPIAPRSGESLELTMEVLPDTQQPTAWYLTRWPTLVETGVAPTLNQTSWPASDWDKPSPGVIPPIWSSPWGRPILSRSGELIEKQYDQHSLDQLSPLYTIRMLQMAGVLEPGSAGADSYRTDRGRNRRWNDRWGHPLVVTAAVFLPPRYDFGTRPDGTPEDSVDLRGGRDFLLRKAKEHYSYSRAVYLSVGAIGPKLRTPLPASWIPANDAVNLRNLWLQIRDVTEASKWNQDSFSKPVWKGGMKRGRNGEERCFVKSPVEVK
;
A
#
# COMPACT_ATOMS: atom_id res chain seq x y z
N MET A 1 23.50 -64.51 -54.75
CA MET A 1 24.80 -64.02 -54.23
C MET A 1 24.64 -62.58 -53.80
N ASN A 2 24.40 -62.34 -52.51
CA ASN A 2 24.32 -60.98 -51.97
C ASN A 2 25.75 -60.47 -51.76
N ARG A 3 26.19 -59.54 -52.61
CA ARG A 3 27.42 -58.78 -52.37
C ARG A 3 27.17 -57.86 -51.18
N THR A 4 27.61 -58.28 -50.00
CA THR A 4 27.78 -57.40 -48.83
C THR A 4 28.78 -56.31 -49.23
N ARG A 5 28.27 -55.12 -49.56
CA ARG A 5 29.11 -53.94 -49.75
C ARG A 5 29.62 -53.53 -48.38
N ALA A 6 30.91 -53.73 -48.14
CA ALA A 6 31.55 -53.24 -46.93
C ALA A 6 31.55 -51.70 -46.94
N PHE A 7 31.17 -51.11 -45.81
CA PHE A 7 31.19 -49.67 -45.59
C PHE A 7 32.62 -49.15 -45.77
N THR A 8 32.80 -48.06 -46.52
CA THR A 8 34.15 -47.50 -46.71
C THR A 8 34.59 -46.71 -45.47
N LEU A 9 35.89 -46.71 -45.17
CA LEU A 9 36.45 -45.94 -44.04
C LEU A 9 36.08 -44.44 -44.13
N ILE A 10 36.02 -43.90 -45.35
CA ILE A 10 35.64 -42.50 -45.61
C ILE A 10 34.20 -42.24 -45.18
N GLU A 11 33.29 -43.16 -45.49
CA GLU A 11 31.88 -43.06 -45.12
C GLU A 11 31.71 -43.06 -43.59
N LEU A 12 32.49 -43.89 -42.88
CA LEU A 12 32.52 -43.89 -41.41
C LEU A 12 33.05 -42.56 -40.84
N LEU A 13 34.15 -42.03 -41.38
CA LEU A 13 34.72 -40.75 -40.93
C LEU A 13 33.77 -39.58 -41.15
N MET A 14 33.07 -39.57 -42.29
CA MET A 14 32.06 -38.54 -42.59
C MET A 14 30.90 -38.58 -41.58
N VAL A 15 30.40 -39.77 -41.24
CA VAL A 15 29.34 -39.95 -40.24
C VAL A 15 29.80 -39.46 -38.87
N LEU A 16 31.03 -39.81 -38.45
CA LEU A 16 31.58 -39.34 -37.17
C LEU A 16 31.73 -37.82 -37.12
N ALA A 17 32.20 -37.20 -38.21
CA ALA A 17 32.30 -35.75 -38.30
C ALA A 17 30.93 -35.06 -38.15
N ILE A 18 29.89 -35.58 -38.82
CA ILE A 18 28.52 -35.04 -38.71
C ILE A 18 27.99 -35.19 -37.28
N ILE A 19 28.18 -36.35 -36.64
CA ILE A 19 27.75 -36.58 -35.26
C ILE A 19 28.45 -35.61 -34.30
N MET A 20 29.76 -35.40 -34.46
CA MET A 20 30.51 -34.47 -33.60
C MET A 20 30.03 -33.01 -33.77
N ILE A 21 29.75 -32.58 -35.01
CA ILE A 21 29.21 -31.25 -35.28
C ILE A 21 27.82 -31.09 -34.64
N LEU A 22 26.90 -32.04 -34.86
CA LEU A 22 25.56 -32.00 -34.26
C LEU A 22 25.61 -32.03 -32.72
N ALA A 23 26.46 -32.88 -32.14
CA ALA A 23 26.65 -32.96 -30.70
C ALA A 23 27.18 -31.64 -30.13
N SER A 24 28.14 -30.99 -30.80
CA SER A 24 28.67 -29.69 -30.38
C SER A 24 27.61 -28.58 -30.41
N MET A 25 26.75 -28.55 -31.43
CA MET A 25 25.63 -27.60 -31.49
C MET A 25 24.61 -27.83 -30.38
N LEU A 26 24.28 -29.09 -30.10
CA LEU A 26 23.36 -29.46 -29.02
C LEU A 26 23.94 -29.09 -27.64
N LEU A 27 25.24 -29.29 -27.42
CA LEU A 27 25.91 -28.97 -26.16
C LEU A 27 25.83 -27.48 -25.81
N VAL A 28 25.89 -26.59 -26.81
CA VAL A 28 25.72 -25.14 -26.60
C VAL A 28 24.24 -24.76 -26.43
N GLY A 29 23.34 -25.43 -27.17
CA GLY A 29 21.91 -25.13 -27.14
C GLY A 29 21.18 -25.56 -25.87
N ILE A 30 21.50 -26.75 -25.34
CA ILE A 30 20.78 -27.34 -24.19
C ILE A 30 20.81 -26.44 -22.94
N PRO A 31 21.97 -25.90 -22.48
CA PRO A 31 22.00 -25.03 -21.31
C PRO A 31 21.17 -23.75 -21.49
N HIS A 32 21.13 -23.20 -22.71
CA HIS A 32 20.31 -22.04 -23.03
C HIS A 32 18.81 -22.36 -22.96
N MET A 33 18.39 -23.47 -23.59
CA MET A 33 16.99 -23.93 -23.53
C MET A 33 16.55 -24.24 -22.10
N LEU A 34 17.41 -24.91 -21.31
CA LEU A 34 17.13 -25.17 -19.89
C LEU A 34 17.00 -23.87 -19.11
N PHE A 35 17.84 -22.87 -19.37
CA PHE A 35 17.72 -21.56 -18.73
C PHE A 35 16.38 -20.89 -19.10
N VAL A 36 16.01 -20.88 -20.38
CA VAL A 36 14.74 -20.30 -20.85
C VAL A 36 13.55 -21.00 -20.21
N ALA A 37 13.55 -22.33 -20.15
CA ALA A 37 12.50 -23.10 -19.49
C ALA A 37 12.37 -22.75 -18.00
N LYS A 38 13.51 -22.60 -17.29
CA LYS A 38 13.52 -22.18 -15.88
C LYS A 38 13.03 -20.75 -15.67
N ALA A 39 13.39 -19.85 -16.59
CA ALA A 39 12.92 -18.47 -16.59
C ALA A 39 11.40 -18.38 -16.80
N LEU A 40 10.86 -19.13 -17.76
CA LEU A 40 9.42 -19.20 -18.02
C LEU A 40 8.63 -19.77 -16.84
N ASP A 41 9.12 -20.86 -16.23
CA ASP A 41 8.50 -21.43 -15.02
C ASP A 41 8.53 -20.43 -13.85
N THR A 42 9.64 -19.70 -13.69
CA THR A 42 9.75 -18.63 -12.67
C THR A 42 8.75 -17.51 -12.95
N GLU A 43 8.61 -17.08 -14.21
CA GLU A 43 7.63 -16.06 -14.59
C GLU A 43 6.19 -16.51 -14.31
N GLN A 44 5.85 -17.76 -14.66
CA GLN A 44 4.54 -18.34 -14.38
C GLN A 44 4.23 -18.37 -12.88
N ARG A 45 5.22 -18.64 -12.02
CA ARG A 45 5.05 -18.59 -10.57
C ARG A 45 4.82 -17.18 -10.06
N MET A 46 5.58 -16.20 -10.54
CA MET A 46 5.37 -14.80 -10.18
C MET A 46 3.98 -14.32 -10.60
N GLU A 47 3.53 -14.71 -11.79
CA GLU A 47 2.18 -14.41 -12.28
C GLU A 47 1.10 -15.12 -11.45
N SER A 48 1.31 -16.38 -11.08
CA SER A 48 0.43 -17.09 -10.16
C SER A 48 0.33 -16.41 -8.79
N VAL A 49 1.43 -15.84 -8.27
CA VAL A 49 1.41 -15.06 -7.03
C VAL A 49 0.56 -13.81 -7.21
N LEU A 50 0.81 -13.00 -8.25
CA LEU A 50 0.03 -11.78 -8.51
C LEU A 50 -1.46 -12.06 -8.70
N ASN A 51 -1.80 -13.08 -9.50
CA ASN A 51 -3.18 -13.48 -9.73
C ASN A 51 -3.83 -13.98 -8.43
N GLY A 52 -3.09 -14.75 -7.61
CA GLY A 52 -3.57 -15.21 -6.30
C GLY A 52 -3.87 -14.04 -5.37
N ILE A 53 -3.02 -13.02 -5.33
CA ILE A 53 -3.27 -11.80 -4.57
C ILE A 53 -4.51 -11.07 -5.14
N GLN A 54 -4.58 -10.80 -6.44
CA GLN A 54 -5.73 -10.13 -7.03
C GLN A 54 -7.07 -10.84 -6.74
N LEU A 55 -7.09 -12.18 -6.84
CA LEU A 55 -8.28 -12.99 -6.56
C LEU A 55 -8.69 -12.92 -5.08
N ALA A 56 -7.73 -13.01 -4.16
CA ALA A 56 -8.02 -12.83 -2.74
C ALA A 56 -8.53 -11.40 -2.43
N GLY A 57 -8.13 -10.41 -3.24
CA GLY A 57 -8.67 -9.05 -3.22
C GLY A 57 -10.17 -8.98 -3.49
N HIS A 58 -10.66 -9.80 -4.41
CA HIS A 58 -12.07 -9.84 -4.76
C HIS A 58 -12.93 -10.64 -3.77
N ALA A 59 -12.37 -11.68 -3.14
CA ALA A 59 -13.12 -12.60 -2.27
C ALA A 59 -13.39 -12.01 -0.87
N ASP A 60 -12.36 -11.45 -0.23
CA ASP A 60 -12.45 -10.94 1.15
C ASP A 60 -12.68 -9.41 1.21
N GLY A 61 -12.96 -8.80 0.06
CA GLY A 61 -13.41 -7.43 -0.07
C GLY A 61 -12.35 -6.35 0.12
N ASP A 62 -11.16 -6.63 0.69
CA ASP A 62 -10.16 -5.57 0.82
C ASP A 62 -8.73 -6.05 1.14
N ILE A 63 -8.00 -6.59 0.14
CA ILE A 63 -6.54 -6.77 0.27
C ILE A 63 -5.84 -5.44 0.46
N ALA A 64 -6.36 -4.38 -0.20
CA ALA A 64 -5.80 -3.07 -0.04
C ALA A 64 -5.83 -2.66 1.43
N TYR A 65 -6.95 -2.89 2.12
CA TYR A 65 -7.10 -2.73 3.56
C TYR A 65 -6.30 -3.72 4.38
N SER A 66 -6.16 -5.00 4.01
CA SER A 66 -5.33 -5.92 4.79
C SER A 66 -3.86 -5.50 4.74
N VAL A 67 -3.34 -5.15 3.56
CA VAL A 67 -1.97 -4.64 3.38
C VAL A 67 -1.81 -3.27 4.03
N GLN A 68 -2.79 -2.39 3.88
CA GLN A 68 -2.81 -1.08 4.54
C GLN A 68 -2.81 -1.24 6.06
N ARG A 69 -3.71 -2.08 6.60
CA ARG A 69 -3.82 -2.39 8.01
C ARG A 69 -2.49 -2.95 8.52
N THR A 70 -1.90 -3.92 7.83
CA THR A 70 -0.57 -4.45 8.17
C THR A 70 0.50 -3.36 8.16
N GLY A 71 0.47 -2.57 7.08
CA GLY A 71 1.35 -1.44 6.82
C GLY A 71 1.35 -0.42 7.94
N MET A 72 0.16 -0.22 8.48
CA MET A 72 -0.11 0.78 9.48
C MET A 72 -0.19 0.16 10.88
N GLY A 73 0.29 -1.07 11.09
CA GLY A 73 0.51 -1.67 12.42
C GLY A 73 -0.45 -2.78 12.86
N ASP A 74 -1.35 -3.24 11.99
CA ASP A 74 -2.46 -4.18 12.23
C ASP A 74 -3.43 -3.82 13.36
N ASP A 75 -3.16 -2.74 14.08
CA ASP A 75 -3.75 -2.36 15.36
C ASP A 75 -4.99 -1.48 15.22
N PHE A 76 -5.58 -1.37 14.03
CA PHE A 76 -6.79 -0.59 13.81
C PHE A 76 -7.66 -1.09 12.66
N THR A 77 -8.89 -0.60 12.69
CA THR A 77 -9.92 -0.80 11.67
C THR A 77 -10.45 0.54 11.21
N TRP A 78 -11.00 0.59 9.99
CA TRP A 78 -11.74 1.76 9.54
C TRP A 78 -13.20 1.59 9.94
N SER A 79 -13.77 2.60 10.59
CA SER A 79 -15.17 2.56 11.01
C SER A 79 -15.83 3.92 10.81
N SER A 80 -17.15 3.96 10.90
CA SER A 80 -17.84 5.25 10.97
C SER A 80 -17.42 5.99 12.23
N LEU A 81 -17.43 7.31 12.18
CA LEU A 81 -17.12 8.16 13.32
C LEU A 81 -18.03 7.81 14.51
N ARG A 82 -19.32 7.50 14.28
CA ARG A 82 -20.25 7.00 15.30
C ARG A 82 -19.72 5.76 15.99
N THR A 83 -19.40 4.71 15.24
CA THR A 83 -18.92 3.44 15.80
C THR A 83 -17.62 3.64 16.57
N ALA A 84 -16.72 4.50 16.07
CA ALA A 84 -15.51 4.86 16.80
C ALA A 84 -15.85 5.49 18.16
N ILE A 85 -16.68 6.54 18.19
CA ILE A 85 -17.13 7.21 19.42
C ILE A 85 -17.79 6.23 20.39
N GLU A 86 -18.69 5.39 19.91
CA GLU A 86 -19.41 4.40 20.74
C GLU A 86 -18.45 3.39 21.36
N ARG A 87 -17.43 2.93 20.62
CA ARG A 87 -16.40 2.03 21.16
C ARG A 87 -15.56 2.73 22.23
N PHE A 88 -15.20 4.00 22.04
CA PHE A 88 -14.51 4.78 23.07
C PHE A 88 -15.36 4.97 24.33
N LYS A 89 -16.69 5.12 24.17
CA LYS A 89 -17.62 5.19 25.32
C LYS A 89 -17.65 3.86 26.07
N ALA A 90 -17.76 2.76 25.33
CA ALA A 90 -17.83 1.42 25.90
C ALA A 90 -16.54 1.02 26.64
N GLN A 91 -15.38 1.51 26.19
CA GLN A 91 -14.09 1.28 26.84
C GLN A 91 -13.90 2.04 28.16
N GLY A 92 -14.87 2.89 28.56
CA GLY A 92 -14.76 3.71 29.78
C GLY A 92 -13.72 4.83 29.68
N THR A 93 -13.15 5.03 28.48
CA THR A 93 -12.23 6.13 28.19
C THR A 93 -12.94 7.47 28.30
N LEU A 94 -14.23 7.51 27.92
CA LEU A 94 -15.12 8.64 28.10
C LEU A 94 -15.73 8.61 29.51
N GLN A 95 -14.99 9.11 30.51
CA GLN A 95 -15.66 9.64 31.70
C GLN A 95 -16.43 10.90 31.28
N SER A 96 -17.36 11.39 32.10
CA SER A 96 -18.30 12.44 31.70
C SER A 96 -17.66 13.82 31.46
N GLN A 97 -16.35 13.91 31.27
CA GLN A 97 -15.62 15.16 31.10
C GLN A 97 -15.19 15.38 29.64
N LYS A 98 -15.18 16.67 29.28
CA LYS A 98 -14.91 17.23 27.95
C LYS A 98 -13.55 16.81 27.35
N ASP A 99 -12.64 16.30 28.16
CA ASP A 99 -11.25 15.98 27.80
C ASP A 99 -11.05 14.51 27.38
N ASP A 100 -12.11 13.70 27.43
CA ASP A 100 -11.99 12.25 27.27
C ASP A 100 -12.23 11.71 25.84
N LEU A 101 -12.54 12.59 24.88
CA LEU A 101 -12.61 12.16 23.49
C LEU A 101 -11.21 11.91 22.94
N PRO A 102 -11.07 10.92 22.04
CA PRO A 102 -9.87 10.77 21.26
C PRO A 102 -9.49 12.13 20.70
N PRO A 103 -8.27 12.61 20.89
CA PRO A 103 -7.92 13.99 20.57
C PRO A 103 -7.85 14.29 19.07
N ASN A 104 -8.00 13.28 18.22
CA ASN A 104 -8.37 13.42 16.81
C ASN A 104 -9.84 13.83 16.63
N ILE A 105 -10.73 13.53 17.58
CA ILE A 105 -12.12 14.00 17.67
C ILE A 105 -12.15 15.25 18.57
N LYS A 106 -11.80 16.40 17.98
CA LYS A 106 -11.89 17.68 18.71
C LYS A 106 -13.34 18.12 18.84
N LEU A 107 -13.87 18.10 20.06
CA LEU A 107 -15.09 18.83 20.39
C LEU A 107 -14.82 20.32 20.41
N ARG A 108 -15.48 21.06 19.54
CA ARG A 108 -15.32 22.51 19.48
C ARG A 108 -16.40 23.21 20.30
N ILE A 109 -16.53 22.84 21.58
CA ILE A 109 -17.26 23.67 22.54
C ILE A 109 -16.25 24.60 23.24
N ALA A 110 -16.05 25.77 22.66
CA ALA A 110 -15.80 26.98 23.45
C ALA A 110 -17.09 27.81 23.44
N GLY A 111 -18.16 27.25 24.00
CA GLY A 111 -19.29 28.07 24.43
C GLY A 111 -18.79 29.03 25.54
N PRO A 112 -19.42 30.21 25.71
CA PRO A 112 -19.16 31.04 26.88
C PRO A 112 -19.34 30.17 28.14
N PRO A 113 -18.51 30.34 29.19
CA PRO A 113 -18.49 29.49 30.40
C PRO A 113 -19.87 29.27 31.06
N GLN A 114 -20.85 30.11 30.74
CA GLN A 114 -22.18 30.15 31.30
C GLN A 114 -23.20 29.19 30.64
N MET A 115 -22.87 28.55 29.50
CA MET A 115 -23.76 27.59 28.81
C MET A 115 -23.39 26.11 28.99
N ALA A 116 -22.38 25.80 29.81
CA ALA A 116 -22.01 24.43 30.14
C ALA A 116 -23.06 23.80 31.09
N SER A 117 -24.21 23.40 30.55
CA SER A 117 -25.13 22.55 31.30
C SER A 117 -24.49 21.17 31.50
N PRO A 118 -24.49 20.59 32.71
CA PRO A 118 -23.95 19.26 32.98
C PRO A 118 -24.68 18.11 32.27
N ASN A 119 -25.74 18.39 31.50
CA ASN A 119 -26.58 17.39 30.84
C ASN A 119 -26.35 17.23 29.33
N PHE A 120 -25.34 17.88 28.74
CA PHE A 120 -25.02 17.67 27.33
C PHE A 120 -24.30 16.32 27.12
N ARG A 121 -25.00 15.35 26.50
CA ARG A 121 -24.39 14.06 26.08
C ARG A 121 -23.32 14.30 25.01
N ILE A 122 -22.31 13.44 24.91
CA ILE A 122 -21.21 13.56 23.90
C ILE A 122 -21.72 13.63 22.46
N ASP A 123 -22.80 12.92 22.15
CA ASP A 123 -23.46 12.96 20.83
C ASP A 123 -23.93 14.37 20.47
N ASN A 124 -24.06 15.20 21.51
CA ASN A 124 -24.51 16.57 21.40
C ASN A 124 -23.41 17.58 21.16
N GLN A 125 -22.16 17.21 21.39
CA GLN A 125 -21.04 18.14 21.35
C GLN A 125 -20.27 18.04 20.04
N ILE A 126 -20.33 16.89 19.37
CA ILE A 126 -19.61 16.62 18.11
C ILE A 126 -20.22 17.42 16.95
N CYS A 127 -21.43 17.94 17.12
CA CYS A 127 -22.24 18.37 16.00
C CYS A 127 -22.82 19.78 16.09
N TRP A 128 -22.11 20.69 16.73
CA TRP A 128 -22.46 22.10 16.68
C TRP A 128 -21.29 22.91 16.19
N LEU A 129 -21.46 23.54 15.02
CA LEU A 129 -20.94 24.88 14.75
C LEU A 129 -21.73 25.58 13.66
N LEU A 130 -22.47 26.61 14.07
CA LEU A 130 -22.39 27.93 13.45
C LEU A 130 -22.57 28.99 14.56
N ARG A 131 -21.78 30.06 14.49
CA ARG A 131 -22.05 31.34 15.15
C ARG A 131 -22.35 32.31 14.02
N ASP A 132 -23.42 33.10 14.11
CA ASP A 132 -23.63 34.18 13.14
C ASP A 132 -22.73 35.39 13.46
N SER A 133 -22.61 36.30 12.50
CA SER A 133 -21.80 37.52 12.54
C SER A 133 -22.36 38.64 13.44
N THR A 134 -23.43 38.39 14.20
CA THR A 134 -24.20 39.43 14.91
C THR A 134 -24.32 39.23 16.43
N GLY A 135 -23.72 38.17 17.00
CA GLY A 135 -23.46 38.09 18.44
C GLY A 135 -24.70 38.10 19.35
N THR A 136 -25.89 37.80 18.84
CA THR A 136 -27.13 37.78 19.63
C THR A 136 -27.63 36.35 19.82
N GLU A 137 -27.82 35.98 21.09
CA GLU A 137 -28.17 34.65 21.57
C GLU A 137 -29.63 34.31 21.20
N VAL A 138 -29.83 33.26 20.39
CA VAL A 138 -31.16 32.66 20.17
C VAL A 138 -31.12 31.23 20.67
N LYS A 139 -32.14 30.88 21.46
CA LYS A 139 -32.31 29.61 22.18
C LYS A 139 -32.17 28.41 21.23
N THR A 140 -31.11 27.65 21.42
CA THR A 140 -30.73 26.43 20.70
C THR A 140 -31.56 25.23 21.17
N GLY A 141 -32.42 24.73 20.28
CA GLY A 141 -33.08 23.43 20.44
C GLY A 141 -32.78 22.58 19.21
N GLY A 142 -31.92 21.57 19.35
CA GLY A 142 -31.75 20.55 18.32
C GLY A 142 -31.33 19.23 18.95
N TRP A 143 -32.20 18.21 18.84
CA TRP A 143 -31.89 16.79 19.07
C TRP A 143 -32.79 15.87 18.23
N LYS A 144 -32.24 14.67 17.95
CA LYS A 144 -32.79 13.42 17.34
C LYS A 144 -32.31 13.21 15.88
N VAL A 145 -31.41 12.26 15.53
CA VAL A 145 -31.31 10.79 15.77
C VAL A 145 -32.44 10.01 15.09
N GLY A 146 -32.37 9.92 13.76
CA GLY A 146 -33.32 9.27 12.85
C GLY A 146 -32.96 9.54 11.38
N ALA A 147 -33.63 8.83 10.46
CA ALA A 147 -33.07 8.14 9.27
C ALA A 147 -32.03 8.81 8.33
N ASP A 148 -31.76 10.10 8.36
CA ASP A 148 -30.71 10.73 7.53
C ASP A 148 -30.09 11.93 8.29
N ASP A 149 -29.00 11.69 9.01
CA ASP A 149 -28.35 12.68 9.88
C ASP A 149 -27.77 13.87 9.06
N TYR A 150 -28.41 15.05 9.17
CA TYR A 150 -27.88 16.35 8.73
C TYR A 150 -27.99 17.41 9.83
N TYR A 151 -26.97 18.26 9.94
CA TYR A 151 -26.97 19.44 10.81
C TYR A 151 -27.43 20.69 10.07
N SER A 152 -28.38 21.42 10.66
CA SER A 152 -28.79 22.76 10.25
C SER A 152 -28.95 23.62 11.50
N ASP A 153 -28.31 24.80 11.54
CA ASP A 153 -28.67 25.86 12.48
C ASP A 153 -29.58 26.89 11.78
N SER A 154 -30.47 27.42 12.59
CA SER A 154 -31.65 28.27 12.43
C SER A 154 -31.46 29.68 11.85
N ARG A 155 -30.60 29.83 10.83
CA ARG A 155 -30.90 30.79 9.75
C ARG A 155 -30.80 30.06 8.44
N TRP A 156 -31.93 29.49 8.04
CA TRP A 156 -32.14 28.83 6.76
C TRP A 156 -31.82 29.82 5.62
N ASN A 157 -30.55 29.88 5.22
CA ASN A 157 -30.17 30.35 3.90
C ASN A 157 -30.09 29.10 3.01
N PRO A 158 -31.11 28.80 2.20
CA PRO A 158 -31.14 27.60 1.34
C PRO A 158 -30.01 27.57 0.30
N ILE A 159 -29.21 28.63 0.22
CA ILE A 159 -28.12 28.82 -0.74
C ILE A 159 -26.74 28.52 -0.11
N ALA A 160 -26.62 28.47 1.23
CA ALA A 160 -25.34 28.22 1.87
C ALA A 160 -25.00 26.71 1.89
N PRO A 161 -23.84 26.28 1.37
CA PRO A 161 -23.44 24.87 1.41
C PRO A 161 -23.26 24.42 2.86
N ARG A 162 -23.88 23.28 3.18
CA ARG A 162 -23.82 22.64 4.51
C ARG A 162 -22.38 22.14 4.75
N SER A 163 -21.70 22.64 5.78
CA SER A 163 -20.36 22.19 6.18
C SER A 163 -20.40 21.51 7.56
N GLY A 164 -20.07 20.23 7.61
CA GLY A 164 -20.02 19.43 8.85
C GLY A 164 -19.63 17.97 8.59
N GLU A 165 -19.24 17.26 9.65
CA GLU A 165 -19.00 15.81 9.60
C GLU A 165 -20.32 15.06 9.82
N SER A 166 -20.52 13.95 9.11
CA SER A 166 -21.64 13.02 9.39
C SER A 166 -21.11 11.88 10.24
N LEU A 167 -21.75 11.60 11.38
CA LEU A 167 -21.29 10.52 12.26
C LEU A 167 -21.31 9.14 11.55
N GLU A 168 -22.24 8.94 10.63
CA GLU A 168 -22.38 7.68 9.89
C GLU A 168 -21.51 7.62 8.65
N LEU A 169 -21.36 8.74 7.94
CA LEU A 169 -20.68 8.76 6.64
C LEU A 169 -19.20 9.13 6.75
N THR A 170 -18.78 9.81 7.82
CA THR A 170 -17.38 10.17 8.04
C THR A 170 -16.60 9.00 8.58
N MET A 171 -15.57 8.58 7.86
CA MET A 171 -14.68 7.50 8.27
C MET A 171 -13.62 7.96 9.28
N GLU A 172 -13.26 7.07 10.21
CA GLU A 172 -12.17 7.27 11.16
C GLU A 172 -11.40 5.96 11.42
N VAL A 173 -10.13 6.10 11.82
CA VAL A 173 -9.31 4.99 12.32
C VAL A 173 -9.71 4.63 13.76
N LEU A 174 -10.06 3.38 13.97
CA LEU A 174 -10.51 2.82 15.23
C LEU A 174 -9.50 1.78 15.72
N PRO A 175 -8.69 2.08 16.74
CA PRO A 175 -7.70 1.14 17.22
C PRO A 175 -8.35 -0.06 17.90
N ASP A 176 -7.63 -1.19 17.89
CA ASP A 176 -8.06 -2.42 18.55
C ASP A 176 -8.03 -2.28 20.08
N THR A 177 -7.05 -1.53 20.58
CA THR A 177 -6.83 -1.18 21.99
C THR A 177 -6.82 0.34 22.19
N GLN A 178 -6.88 0.82 23.43
CA GLN A 178 -6.79 2.26 23.71
C GLN A 178 -5.39 2.79 23.30
N GLN A 179 -5.37 3.92 22.57
CA GLN A 179 -4.15 4.52 22.05
C GLN A 179 -4.07 6.03 22.39
N PRO A 180 -2.86 6.59 22.56
CA PRO A 180 -2.68 8.03 22.83
C PRO A 180 -2.93 8.89 21.58
N THR A 181 -3.10 10.21 21.76
CA THR A 181 -3.30 11.20 20.68
C THR A 181 -2.34 11.05 19.50
N ALA A 182 -1.05 10.96 19.82
CA ALA A 182 0.00 10.96 18.84
C ALA A 182 -0.11 9.75 17.91
N TRP A 183 -0.68 8.63 18.40
CA TRP A 183 -0.90 7.44 17.60
C TRP A 183 -1.88 7.70 16.45
N TYR A 184 -2.98 8.42 16.67
CA TYR A 184 -3.93 8.72 15.59
C TYR A 184 -3.32 9.58 14.50
N LEU A 185 -2.50 10.57 14.90
CA LEU A 185 -1.82 11.47 13.96
C LEU A 185 -0.69 10.78 13.20
N THR A 186 -0.11 9.71 13.74
CA THR A 186 0.89 8.91 13.00
C THR A 186 0.24 7.85 12.12
N ARG A 187 -0.93 7.32 12.51
CA ARG A 187 -1.69 6.37 11.70
C ARG A 187 -2.48 7.04 10.59
N TRP A 188 -3.02 8.24 10.74
CA TRP A 188 -3.67 8.94 9.63
C TRP A 188 -3.29 10.42 9.68
N PRO A 189 -2.08 10.75 9.21
CA PRO A 189 -1.53 12.09 9.29
C PRO A 189 -2.27 13.04 8.37
N THR A 190 -2.30 14.29 8.80
CA THR A 190 -2.89 15.40 8.04
C THR A 190 -2.08 15.70 6.79
N LEU A 191 -2.77 16.10 5.72
CA LEU A 191 -2.10 16.65 4.55
C LEU A 191 -1.41 17.97 4.89
N VAL A 192 -0.11 18.04 4.68
CA VAL A 192 0.65 19.29 4.71
C VAL A 192 0.98 19.67 3.27
N GLU A 193 0.40 20.78 2.80
CA GLU A 193 0.75 21.37 1.52
C GLU A 193 1.71 22.54 1.75
N THR A 194 2.82 22.55 1.02
CA THR A 194 3.77 23.67 1.03
C THR A 194 3.94 24.19 -0.39
N GLY A 195 4.11 25.52 -0.53
CA GLY A 195 4.16 26.19 -1.82
C GLY A 195 2.82 26.80 -2.23
N VAL A 196 2.71 27.18 -3.51
CA VAL A 196 1.49 27.73 -4.13
C VAL A 196 1.17 26.91 -5.36
N ALA A 197 -0.13 26.68 -5.64
CA ALA A 197 -0.54 26.02 -6.87
C ALA A 197 0.04 26.76 -8.10
N PRO A 198 0.52 26.03 -9.13
CA PRO A 198 0.40 24.58 -9.34
C PRO A 198 1.62 23.76 -8.84
N THR A 199 2.45 24.30 -7.94
CA THR A 199 3.69 23.65 -7.46
C THR A 199 3.59 23.34 -5.96
N LEU A 200 2.63 22.49 -5.58
CA LEU A 200 2.40 22.14 -4.17
C LEU A 200 3.17 20.88 -3.77
N ASN A 201 4.06 20.96 -2.78
CA ASN A 201 4.66 19.76 -2.21
C ASN A 201 3.74 19.23 -1.11
N GLN A 202 3.35 17.95 -1.24
CA GLN A 202 2.52 17.26 -0.26
C GLN A 202 3.38 16.34 0.60
N THR A 203 3.27 16.49 1.92
CA THR A 203 3.82 15.54 2.87
C THR A 203 2.74 15.17 3.88
N SER A 204 2.70 13.90 4.26
CA SER A 204 1.71 13.40 5.21
C SER A 204 2.27 12.20 5.94
N TRP A 205 2.69 11.19 5.20
CA TRP A 205 3.22 9.95 5.74
C TRP A 205 4.70 10.08 6.14
N PRO A 206 5.14 9.42 7.23
CA PRO A 206 6.57 9.25 7.50
C PRO A 206 7.27 8.59 6.32
N ALA A 207 8.53 8.96 6.09
CA ALA A 207 9.35 8.26 5.10
C ALA A 207 9.42 6.77 5.45
N SER A 208 9.20 5.91 4.46
CA SER A 208 9.35 4.48 4.65
C SER A 208 10.78 4.16 5.09
N ASP A 209 10.92 3.15 5.94
CA ASP A 209 12.19 2.73 6.51
C ASP A 209 12.62 1.34 6.06
N TRP A 210 11.96 0.77 5.06
CA TRP A 210 12.26 -0.59 4.60
C TRP A 210 13.68 -0.69 4.01
N ASP A 211 14.22 0.39 3.48
CA ASP A 211 15.51 0.44 2.78
C ASP A 211 16.70 0.67 3.73
N LYS A 212 16.44 0.93 5.02
CA LYS A 212 17.49 1.04 6.04
C LYS A 212 18.18 -0.31 6.30
N PRO A 213 19.47 -0.32 6.70
CA PRO A 213 20.17 -1.57 7.02
C PRO A 213 19.47 -2.45 8.06
N SER A 214 18.79 -1.81 9.02
CA SER A 214 17.83 -2.43 9.92
C SER A 214 16.44 -1.89 9.56
N PRO A 215 15.69 -2.57 8.68
CA PRO A 215 14.40 -2.10 8.25
C PRO A 215 13.43 -2.03 9.43
N GLY A 216 12.61 -0.99 9.48
CA GLY A 216 11.52 -0.93 10.45
C GLY A 216 10.26 -1.60 9.91
N VAL A 217 9.11 -1.02 10.22
CA VAL A 217 7.79 -1.58 9.92
C VAL A 217 6.93 -0.66 9.08
N ILE A 218 7.44 0.50 8.66
CA ILE A 218 6.64 1.52 7.99
C ILE A 218 6.75 1.30 6.48
N PRO A 219 5.72 0.77 5.79
CA PRO A 219 5.76 0.68 4.34
C PRO A 219 5.67 2.06 3.68
N PRO A 220 5.96 2.12 2.38
CA PRO A 220 5.64 3.28 1.58
C PRO A 220 4.12 3.45 1.52
N ILE A 221 3.65 4.55 2.12
CA ILE A 221 2.27 5.04 1.98
C ILE A 221 2.34 6.35 1.22
N TRP A 222 1.59 6.43 0.12
CA TRP A 222 1.57 7.56 -0.80
C TRP A 222 0.28 8.36 -0.62
N SER A 223 0.41 9.68 -0.64
CA SER A 223 -0.70 10.63 -0.58
C SER A 223 -1.50 10.71 -1.87
N SER A 224 -0.90 10.32 -2.99
CA SER A 224 -1.52 10.29 -4.31
C SER A 224 -1.33 8.92 -4.98
N PRO A 225 -2.24 8.53 -5.90
CA PRO A 225 -2.07 7.28 -6.64
C PRO A 225 -0.90 7.38 -7.62
N TRP A 226 -0.21 6.25 -7.84
CA TRP A 226 0.94 6.20 -8.73
C TRP A 226 0.57 6.62 -10.16
N GLY A 227 1.19 7.71 -10.62
CA GLY A 227 1.03 8.20 -11.98
C GLY A 227 -0.27 8.96 -12.23
N ARG A 228 -0.95 9.38 -11.16
CA ARG A 228 -2.14 10.22 -11.23
C ARG A 228 -1.84 11.63 -10.69
N PRO A 229 -2.60 12.65 -11.15
CA PRO A 229 -2.48 13.98 -10.58
C PRO A 229 -2.72 13.96 -9.07
N ILE A 230 -2.05 14.84 -8.32
CA ILE A 230 -2.24 14.93 -6.88
C ILE A 230 -3.56 15.63 -6.53
N LEU A 231 -4.17 15.20 -5.42
CA LEU A 231 -5.39 15.80 -4.90
C LEU A 231 -5.01 16.95 -3.96
N SER A 232 -5.35 18.18 -4.32
CA SER A 232 -5.10 19.31 -3.42
C SER A 232 -5.96 19.25 -2.17
N ARG A 233 -5.61 20.04 -1.15
CA ARG A 233 -6.45 20.25 0.03
C ARG A 233 -7.84 20.78 -0.30
N SER A 234 -8.01 21.46 -1.44
CA SER A 234 -9.32 21.90 -1.90
C SER A 234 -10.22 20.74 -2.38
N GLY A 235 -9.65 19.56 -2.60
CA GLY A 235 -10.32 18.41 -3.21
C GLY A 235 -10.28 18.44 -4.73
N GLU A 236 -9.68 19.46 -5.35
CA GLU A 236 -9.47 19.50 -6.80
C GLU A 236 -8.13 18.84 -7.17
N LEU A 237 -8.08 18.25 -8.37
CA LEU A 237 -6.84 17.72 -8.94
C LEU A 237 -5.93 18.88 -9.39
N ILE A 238 -4.66 18.80 -9.03
CA ILE A 238 -3.66 19.74 -9.56
C ILE A 238 -3.15 19.18 -10.88
N GLU A 239 -3.72 19.66 -11.98
CA GLU A 239 -3.35 19.20 -13.32
C GLU A 239 -1.83 19.29 -13.54
N LYS A 240 -1.27 18.25 -14.18
CA LYS A 240 0.16 18.12 -14.52
C LYS A 240 1.11 18.02 -13.32
N GLN A 241 0.59 17.93 -12.10
CA GLN A 241 1.40 17.65 -10.92
C GLN A 241 1.09 16.24 -10.40
N TYR A 242 2.10 15.37 -10.38
CA TYR A 242 2.02 14.01 -9.87
C TYR A 242 3.25 13.72 -9.01
N ASP A 243 3.06 12.95 -7.96
CA ASP A 243 4.18 12.44 -7.18
C ASP A 243 4.93 11.41 -8.03
N GLN A 244 6.25 11.60 -8.13
CA GLN A 244 7.10 10.67 -8.88
C GLN A 244 7.39 9.46 -8.02
N HIS A 245 6.68 8.37 -8.34
CA HIS A 245 6.92 7.07 -7.75
C HIS A 245 7.60 6.13 -8.73
N SER A 246 8.41 5.25 -8.19
CA SER A 246 9.13 4.22 -8.95
C SER A 246 9.08 2.88 -8.24
N LEU A 247 9.24 1.80 -9.01
CA LEU A 247 9.07 0.44 -8.51
C LEU A 247 10.05 0.11 -7.37
N ASP A 248 11.23 0.72 -7.40
CA ASP A 248 12.24 0.55 -6.38
C ASP A 248 11.85 1.12 -5.00
N GLN A 249 10.80 1.95 -4.91
CA GLN A 249 10.30 2.49 -3.65
C GLN A 249 9.40 1.50 -2.90
N LEU A 250 8.93 0.42 -3.55
CA LEU A 250 8.05 -0.57 -2.93
C LEU A 250 8.79 -1.39 -1.87
N SER A 251 8.08 -1.73 -0.79
CA SER A 251 8.62 -2.46 0.37
C SER A 251 8.45 -3.97 0.23
N PRO A 252 9.48 -4.79 0.49
CA PRO A 252 9.38 -6.25 0.50
C PRO A 252 8.89 -6.83 1.84
N LEU A 253 8.70 -6.00 2.86
CA LEU A 253 8.51 -6.45 4.25
C LEU A 253 7.28 -7.34 4.46
N TYR A 254 6.28 -7.22 3.58
CA TYR A 254 5.06 -8.01 3.65
C TYR A 254 5.04 -9.23 2.73
N THR A 255 6.18 -9.62 2.17
CA THR A 255 6.29 -10.78 1.25
C THR A 255 5.61 -12.03 1.79
N ILE A 256 5.94 -12.45 3.03
CA ILE A 256 5.41 -13.70 3.60
C ILE A 256 3.88 -13.63 3.72
N ARG A 257 3.34 -12.55 4.27
CA ARG A 257 1.88 -12.37 4.44
C ARG A 257 1.16 -12.32 3.09
N MET A 258 1.72 -11.63 2.10
CA MET A 258 1.13 -11.56 0.76
C MET A 258 1.13 -12.93 0.07
N LEU A 259 2.17 -13.74 0.24
CA LEU A 259 2.19 -15.12 -0.26
C LEU A 259 1.16 -16.02 0.42
N GLN A 260 0.88 -15.79 1.71
CA GLN A 260 -0.18 -16.49 2.44
C GLN A 260 -1.57 -16.09 1.94
N MET A 261 -1.80 -14.79 1.77
CA MET A 261 -3.05 -14.26 1.20
C MET A 261 -3.29 -14.77 -0.23
N ALA A 262 -2.22 -14.94 -1.02
CA ALA A 262 -2.29 -15.51 -2.36
C ALA A 262 -2.60 -17.02 -2.39
N GLY A 263 -2.66 -17.70 -1.23
CA GLY A 263 -2.77 -19.16 -1.15
C GLY A 263 -1.53 -19.91 -1.69
N VAL A 264 -0.41 -19.19 -1.88
CA VAL A 264 0.86 -19.76 -2.34
C VAL A 264 1.62 -20.39 -1.17
N LEU A 265 1.48 -19.78 0.00
CA LEU A 265 2.02 -20.24 1.28
C LEU A 265 0.87 -20.60 2.22
N GLU A 266 1.07 -21.61 3.08
CA GLU A 266 0.10 -21.95 4.12
C GLU A 266 -0.06 -20.77 5.10
N PRO A 267 -1.28 -20.43 5.54
CA PRO A 267 -1.47 -19.38 6.54
C PRO A 267 -0.80 -19.71 7.88
N GLY A 268 -0.37 -18.68 8.61
CA GLY A 268 0.20 -18.83 9.96
C GLY A 268 1.71 -19.10 9.99
N SER A 269 2.21 -19.53 11.16
CA SER A 269 3.65 -19.72 11.38
C SER A 269 4.24 -20.87 10.57
N ALA A 270 3.51 -21.96 10.36
CA ALA A 270 3.99 -23.13 9.63
C ALA A 270 4.38 -22.82 8.17
N GLY A 271 3.53 -22.06 7.47
CA GLY A 271 3.87 -21.59 6.14
C GLY A 271 5.04 -20.60 6.15
N ALA A 272 5.03 -19.64 7.08
CA ALA A 272 6.14 -18.70 7.23
C ALA A 272 7.48 -19.43 7.47
N ASP A 273 7.51 -20.45 8.33
CA ASP A 273 8.69 -21.25 8.61
C ASP A 273 9.13 -22.07 7.38
N SER A 274 8.17 -22.59 6.62
CA SER A 274 8.45 -23.25 5.33
C SER A 274 9.11 -22.30 4.33
N TYR A 275 8.67 -21.04 4.25
CA TYR A 275 9.31 -20.02 3.44
C TYR A 275 10.75 -19.73 3.90
N ARG A 276 11.01 -19.72 5.21
CA ARG A 276 12.34 -19.46 5.78
C ARG A 276 13.31 -20.63 5.65
N THR A 277 12.84 -21.86 5.48
CA THR A 277 13.68 -23.07 5.56
C THR A 277 13.75 -23.88 4.27
N ASP A 278 12.71 -23.86 3.44
CA ASP A 278 12.61 -24.71 2.27
C ASP A 278 13.04 -23.99 0.99
N ARG A 279 14.17 -24.42 0.41
CA ARG A 279 14.73 -23.95 -0.87
C ARG A 279 14.45 -24.89 -2.03
N GLY A 280 13.50 -25.80 -1.87
CA GLY A 280 13.08 -26.76 -2.87
C GLY A 280 12.56 -26.05 -4.12
N ARG A 281 13.12 -26.40 -5.29
CA ARG A 281 12.77 -25.81 -6.60
C ARG A 281 11.32 -26.08 -7.02
N ASN A 282 10.62 -26.98 -6.34
CA ASN A 282 9.21 -27.32 -6.60
C ASN A 282 8.24 -26.53 -5.71
N ARG A 283 8.74 -25.74 -4.76
CA ARG A 283 7.88 -24.86 -3.95
C ARG A 283 7.42 -23.68 -4.78
N ARG A 284 6.12 -23.36 -4.69
CA ARG A 284 5.49 -22.29 -5.47
C ARG A 284 6.03 -20.90 -5.11
N TRP A 285 6.50 -20.72 -3.88
CA TRP A 285 7.14 -19.48 -3.39
C TRP A 285 8.64 -19.39 -3.69
N ASN A 286 9.23 -20.35 -4.40
CA ASN A 286 10.63 -20.29 -4.84
C ASN A 286 10.69 -20.12 -6.37
N ASP A 287 11.71 -19.42 -6.85
CA ASP A 287 12.11 -19.44 -8.24
C ASP A 287 12.65 -20.83 -8.64
N ARG A 288 12.93 -21.03 -9.94
CA ARG A 288 13.37 -22.34 -10.42
C ARG A 288 14.82 -22.68 -10.04
N TRP A 289 15.55 -21.78 -9.40
CA TRP A 289 16.88 -22.00 -8.85
C TRP A 289 16.84 -22.33 -7.35
N GLY A 290 15.70 -22.12 -6.68
CA GLY A 290 15.46 -22.44 -5.27
C GLY A 290 15.49 -21.23 -4.35
N HIS A 291 15.59 -20.01 -4.89
CA HIS A 291 15.55 -18.79 -4.10
C HIS A 291 14.12 -18.33 -3.92
N PRO A 292 13.76 -17.76 -2.75
CA PRO A 292 12.39 -17.32 -2.51
C PRO A 292 12.00 -16.13 -3.41
N LEU A 293 10.74 -16.13 -3.84
CA LEU A 293 10.12 -15.00 -4.53
C LEU A 293 9.88 -13.86 -3.53
N VAL A 294 10.10 -12.63 -3.97
CA VAL A 294 9.88 -11.42 -3.16
C VAL A 294 8.66 -10.69 -3.68
N VAL A 295 7.69 -10.41 -2.82
CA VAL A 295 6.52 -9.58 -3.15
C VAL A 295 6.75 -8.21 -2.55
N THR A 296 6.67 -7.17 -3.36
CA THR A 296 6.84 -5.80 -2.92
C THR A 296 5.55 -5.01 -3.05
N ALA A 297 5.34 -4.08 -2.12
CA ALA A 297 4.12 -3.30 -2.08
C ALA A 297 4.31 -1.83 -1.68
N ALA A 298 3.41 -1.00 -2.16
CA ALA A 298 3.14 0.33 -1.66
C ALA A 298 1.64 0.57 -1.57
N VAL A 299 1.21 1.43 -0.66
CA VAL A 299 -0.20 1.73 -0.42
C VAL A 299 -0.47 3.17 -0.84
N PHE A 300 -1.52 3.39 -1.62
CA PHE A 300 -2.12 4.71 -1.74
C PHE A 300 -3.24 4.86 -0.70
N LEU A 301 -3.10 5.88 0.14
CA LEU A 301 -4.09 6.26 1.13
C LEU A 301 -4.11 7.78 1.24
N PRO A 302 -5.23 8.42 0.87
CA PRO A 302 -5.42 9.84 1.05
C PRO A 302 -5.13 10.25 2.50
N PRO A 303 -4.33 11.30 2.69
CA PRO A 303 -4.08 11.82 4.02
C PRO A 303 -5.36 12.34 4.66
N ARG A 304 -5.30 12.50 5.97
CA ARG A 304 -6.42 12.99 6.74
C ARG A 304 -6.68 14.45 6.41
N TYR A 305 -7.95 14.81 6.28
CA TYR A 305 -8.36 16.19 6.13
C TYR A 305 -8.61 16.82 7.50
N ASP A 306 -7.56 17.11 8.24
CA ASP A 306 -7.67 17.67 9.59
C ASP A 306 -7.38 19.18 9.59
N PHE A 307 -7.68 19.82 10.73
CA PHE A 307 -7.30 21.18 11.03
C PHE A 307 -5.79 21.35 10.85
N GLY A 308 -5.43 22.14 9.84
CA GLY A 308 -4.06 22.60 9.69
C GLY A 308 -3.84 23.84 10.54
N THR A 309 -2.58 24.21 10.65
CA THR A 309 -2.23 25.60 10.91
C THR A 309 -2.12 26.27 9.54
N ARG A 310 -2.86 27.35 9.31
CA ARG A 310 -2.68 28.20 8.13
C ARG A 310 -1.21 28.66 8.06
N PRO A 311 -0.71 29.05 6.88
CA PRO A 311 0.66 29.56 6.74
C PRO A 311 1.02 30.70 7.70
N ASP A 312 0.02 31.45 8.20
CA ASP A 312 0.15 32.54 9.15
C ASP A 312 0.21 32.10 10.63
N GLY A 313 0.21 30.79 10.91
CA GLY A 313 0.24 30.27 12.28
C GLY A 313 -1.14 30.15 12.94
N THR A 314 -2.22 30.56 12.28
CA THR A 314 -3.57 30.45 12.83
C THR A 314 -4.15 29.04 12.61
N PRO A 315 -4.84 28.44 13.61
CA PRO A 315 -5.58 27.21 13.39
C PRO A 315 -6.64 27.42 12.31
N GLU A 316 -6.76 26.51 11.35
CA GLU A 316 -7.88 26.53 10.41
C GLU A 316 -9.20 26.27 11.12
N ASP A 317 -10.27 26.91 10.61
CA ASP A 317 -11.60 26.82 11.19
C ASP A 317 -12.38 25.61 10.66
N SER A 318 -13.34 25.10 11.43
CA SER A 318 -14.17 23.97 11.02
C SER A 318 -15.08 24.25 9.82
N VAL A 319 -15.32 25.53 9.51
CA VAL A 319 -16.05 25.92 8.28
C VAL A 319 -15.25 25.61 7.02
N ASP A 320 -13.92 25.52 7.14
CA ASP A 320 -13.03 25.11 6.07
C ASP A 320 -13.03 23.58 5.93
N LEU A 321 -13.57 22.83 6.90
CA LEU A 321 -13.71 21.38 6.78
C LEU A 321 -14.87 21.07 5.81
N ARG A 322 -14.56 20.99 4.52
CA ARG A 322 -15.40 20.61 3.35
C ARG A 322 -16.11 19.24 3.47
N GLY A 323 -16.76 18.95 4.60
CA GLY A 323 -17.47 17.72 4.89
C GLY A 323 -16.70 16.71 5.76
N GLY A 324 -15.70 17.16 6.53
CA GLY A 324 -15.04 16.35 7.55
C GLY A 324 -13.72 15.66 7.18
N ARG A 325 -13.15 14.93 8.13
CA ARG A 325 -11.78 14.38 8.08
C ARG A 325 -11.50 13.38 6.97
N ASP A 326 -12.54 12.76 6.45
CA ASP A 326 -12.48 11.82 5.34
C ASP A 326 -12.74 12.50 3.98
N PHE A 327 -12.80 13.84 3.94
CA PHE A 327 -13.06 14.59 2.72
C PHE A 327 -12.14 14.19 1.56
N LEU A 328 -10.82 14.10 1.80
CA LEU A 328 -9.86 13.68 0.77
C LEU A 328 -10.03 12.21 0.37
N LEU A 329 -10.51 11.36 1.29
CA LEU A 329 -10.84 9.97 0.99
C LEU A 329 -12.05 9.87 0.04
N ARG A 330 -13.09 10.68 0.28
CA ARG A 330 -14.28 10.79 -0.58
C ARG A 330 -13.92 11.40 -1.93
N LYS A 331 -13.11 12.45 -1.95
CA LYS A 331 -12.62 13.08 -3.17
C LYS A 331 -11.73 12.16 -4.01
N ALA A 332 -10.88 11.36 -3.37
CA ALA A 332 -10.13 10.32 -4.07
C ALA A 332 -11.08 9.32 -4.76
N LYS A 333 -12.15 8.89 -4.08
CA LYS A 333 -13.18 8.04 -4.70
C LYS A 333 -13.85 8.72 -5.89
N GLU A 334 -14.19 10.00 -5.79
CA GLU A 334 -14.80 10.77 -6.87
C GLU A 334 -13.86 10.89 -8.10
N HIS A 335 -12.60 11.28 -7.89
CA HIS A 335 -11.66 11.56 -8.98
C HIS A 335 -10.96 10.31 -9.54
N TYR A 336 -10.67 9.31 -8.70
CA TYR A 336 -9.89 8.13 -9.09
C TYR A 336 -10.75 6.87 -9.26
N SER A 337 -12.03 6.92 -8.85
CA SER A 337 -12.96 5.78 -8.74
C SER A 337 -12.67 4.80 -7.58
N TYR A 338 -11.68 5.10 -6.75
CA TYR A 338 -11.32 4.35 -5.54
C TYR A 338 -10.75 5.28 -4.50
N SER A 339 -10.94 4.96 -3.23
CA SER A 339 -10.40 5.74 -2.11
C SER A 339 -9.02 5.27 -1.67
N ARG A 340 -8.65 4.03 -2.02
CA ARG A 340 -7.41 3.35 -1.61
C ARG A 340 -6.93 2.46 -2.74
N ALA A 341 -5.64 2.19 -2.78
CA ALA A 341 -5.09 1.20 -3.69
C ALA A 341 -3.81 0.61 -3.11
N VAL A 342 -3.42 -0.56 -3.59
CA VAL A 342 -2.12 -1.16 -3.33
C VAL A 342 -1.44 -1.47 -4.65
N TYR A 343 -0.19 -1.03 -4.74
CA TYR A 343 0.68 -1.29 -5.86
C TYR A 343 1.56 -2.48 -5.52
N LEU A 344 1.47 -3.54 -6.30
CA LEU A 344 2.14 -4.81 -6.04
C LEU A 344 3.10 -5.15 -7.18
N SER A 345 4.25 -5.72 -6.85
CA SER A 345 5.10 -6.40 -7.83
C SER A 345 5.69 -7.66 -7.21
N VAL A 346 6.14 -8.57 -8.07
CA VAL A 346 6.85 -9.78 -7.65
C VAL A 346 8.17 -9.82 -8.38
N GLY A 347 9.23 -10.10 -7.61
CA GLY A 347 10.57 -10.27 -8.11
C GLY A 347 11.16 -11.65 -7.78
N ALA A 348 12.11 -12.08 -8.60
CA ALA A 348 12.88 -13.29 -8.38
C ALA A 348 14.37 -13.03 -8.60
N ILE A 349 15.20 -13.71 -7.80
CA ILE A 349 16.65 -13.52 -7.79
C ILE A 349 17.33 -14.17 -8.98
N GLY A 350 16.86 -15.34 -9.41
CA GLY A 350 17.45 -16.09 -10.52
C GLY A 350 18.64 -16.95 -10.10
N PRO A 351 19.64 -17.19 -10.96
CA PRO A 351 20.66 -18.21 -10.73
C PRO A 351 21.72 -17.89 -9.67
N LYS A 352 21.96 -16.60 -9.36
CA LYS A 352 23.09 -16.17 -8.53
C LYS A 352 22.62 -15.17 -7.48
N LEU A 353 22.84 -15.50 -6.21
CA LEU A 353 22.69 -14.58 -5.07
C LEU A 353 23.98 -13.77 -4.86
N ARG A 354 23.85 -12.48 -4.56
CA ARG A 354 24.98 -11.64 -4.10
C ARG A 354 25.42 -12.03 -2.69
N THR A 355 24.45 -12.21 -1.82
CA THR A 355 24.66 -12.65 -0.44
C THR A 355 23.99 -14.01 -0.30
N PRO A 356 24.75 -15.08 -0.02
CA PRO A 356 24.17 -16.39 0.25
C PRO A 356 23.12 -16.28 1.35
N LEU A 357 21.93 -16.82 1.11
CA LEU A 357 20.94 -16.93 2.17
C LEU A 357 21.41 -17.99 3.18
N PRO A 358 21.16 -17.77 4.48
CA PRO A 358 21.38 -18.84 5.44
C PRO A 358 20.44 -20.01 5.12
N ALA A 359 20.85 -21.22 5.49
CA ALA A 359 20.05 -22.44 5.26
C ALA A 359 18.63 -22.31 5.85
N SER A 360 18.52 -21.63 6.99
CA SER A 360 17.29 -21.14 7.59
C SER A 360 17.52 -19.78 8.24
N TRP A 361 16.47 -19.00 8.46
CA TRP A 361 16.54 -17.82 9.33
C TRP A 361 15.32 -17.73 10.24
N ILE A 362 15.47 -16.99 11.34
CA ILE A 362 14.41 -16.76 12.34
C ILE A 362 13.52 -15.57 11.96
N PRO A 363 12.26 -15.46 12.45
CA PRO A 363 11.36 -14.38 12.10
C PRO A 363 11.94 -12.96 12.27
N ALA A 364 12.76 -12.74 13.31
CA ALA A 364 13.42 -11.45 13.55
C ALA A 364 14.33 -10.99 12.39
N ASN A 365 14.77 -11.90 11.53
CA ASN A 365 15.63 -11.61 10.37
C ASN A 365 14.87 -11.47 9.06
N ASP A 366 13.53 -11.62 9.05
CA ASP A 366 12.73 -11.55 7.83
C ASP A 366 12.95 -10.23 7.10
N ALA A 367 12.85 -9.11 7.82
CA ALA A 367 12.99 -7.78 7.26
C ALA A 367 14.34 -7.58 6.56
N VAL A 368 15.44 -7.96 7.23
CA VAL A 368 16.81 -7.83 6.70
C VAL A 368 17.01 -8.73 5.47
N ASN A 369 16.57 -9.99 5.52
CA ASN A 369 16.73 -10.92 4.40
C ASN A 369 15.89 -10.51 3.19
N LEU A 370 14.61 -10.15 3.39
CA LEU A 370 13.72 -9.69 2.33
C LEU A 370 14.23 -8.40 1.69
N ARG A 371 14.74 -7.46 2.50
CA ARG A 371 15.42 -6.26 1.98
C ARG A 371 16.59 -6.63 1.09
N ASN A 372 17.51 -7.49 1.54
CA ASN A 372 18.72 -7.80 0.78
C ASN A 372 18.39 -8.47 -0.57
N LEU A 373 17.39 -9.36 -0.58
CA LEU A 373 16.88 -9.96 -1.82
C LEU A 373 16.27 -8.90 -2.75
N TRP A 374 15.46 -7.99 -2.20
CA TRP A 374 14.86 -6.92 -2.98
C TRP A 374 15.89 -5.94 -3.53
N LEU A 375 16.90 -5.54 -2.76
CA LEU A 375 17.98 -4.68 -3.23
C LEU A 375 18.71 -5.28 -4.44
N GLN A 376 18.98 -6.59 -4.40
CA GLN A 376 19.57 -7.27 -5.56
C GLN A 376 18.62 -7.21 -6.77
N ILE A 377 17.35 -7.57 -6.60
CA ILE A 377 16.36 -7.54 -7.69
C ILE A 377 16.26 -6.12 -8.27
N ARG A 378 16.09 -5.11 -7.41
CA ARG A 378 16.01 -3.70 -7.75
C ARG A 378 17.21 -3.25 -8.58
N ASP A 379 18.42 -3.53 -8.12
CA ASP A 379 19.64 -3.05 -8.77
C ASP A 379 19.86 -3.74 -10.12
N VAL A 380 19.66 -5.07 -10.19
CA VAL A 380 19.85 -5.85 -11.42
C VAL A 380 18.80 -5.50 -12.46
N THR A 381 17.56 -5.30 -12.03
CA THR A 381 16.47 -4.91 -12.93
C THR A 381 16.52 -3.43 -13.26
N GLU A 382 17.17 -2.57 -12.48
CA GLU A 382 17.02 -1.11 -12.58
C GLU A 382 15.55 -0.71 -12.35
N ALA A 383 14.96 -1.21 -11.26
CA ALA A 383 13.55 -0.96 -10.92
C ALA A 383 13.23 0.54 -10.76
N SER A 384 14.22 1.39 -10.49
CA SER A 384 14.06 2.85 -10.48
C SER A 384 13.62 3.44 -11.82
N LYS A 385 13.83 2.73 -12.93
CA LYS A 385 13.34 3.15 -14.26
C LYS A 385 11.86 2.86 -14.47
N TRP A 386 11.25 2.03 -13.62
CA TRP A 386 9.82 1.76 -13.68
C TRP A 386 9.10 2.87 -12.94
N ASN A 387 8.61 3.85 -13.69
CA ASN A 387 7.89 5.01 -13.19
C ASN A 387 6.43 4.97 -13.65
N GLN A 388 5.69 6.09 -13.51
CA GLN A 388 4.30 6.21 -13.97
C GLN A 388 4.09 5.85 -15.45
N ASP A 389 5.07 6.09 -16.33
CA ASP A 389 4.93 5.78 -17.75
C ASP A 389 4.96 4.27 -18.01
N SER A 390 5.51 3.51 -17.05
CA SER A 390 5.74 2.07 -17.17
C SER A 390 4.47 1.23 -17.10
N PHE A 391 3.36 1.79 -16.62
CA PHE A 391 2.04 1.14 -16.70
C PHE A 391 1.57 0.96 -18.15
N SER A 392 1.86 1.93 -19.01
CA SER A 392 1.49 1.88 -20.44
C SER A 392 2.59 1.26 -21.29
N LYS A 393 3.85 1.45 -20.91
CA LYS A 393 5.02 1.00 -21.67
C LYS A 393 6.06 0.43 -20.72
N PRO A 394 6.06 -0.89 -20.46
CA PRO A 394 7.05 -1.49 -19.59
C PRO A 394 8.47 -1.18 -20.10
N VAL A 395 9.38 -0.89 -19.16
CA VAL A 395 10.75 -0.41 -19.46
C VAL A 395 11.51 -1.37 -20.38
N TRP A 396 11.19 -2.67 -20.30
CA TRP A 396 11.66 -3.68 -21.24
C TRP A 396 10.61 -4.79 -21.42
N LYS A 397 10.72 -5.54 -22.52
CA LYS A 397 9.87 -6.71 -22.81
C LYS A 397 10.43 -7.95 -22.09
N GLY A 398 9.55 -8.77 -21.52
CA GLY A 398 9.88 -10.14 -21.09
C GLY A 398 10.36 -10.34 -19.65
N GLY A 399 10.04 -9.44 -18.70
CA GLY A 399 10.12 -9.67 -17.25
C GLY A 399 11.49 -9.96 -16.62
N MET A 400 12.52 -10.26 -17.42
CA MET A 400 13.86 -10.66 -17.02
C MET A 400 14.86 -9.60 -17.47
N LYS A 401 15.81 -9.29 -16.59
CA LYS A 401 16.97 -8.46 -16.95
C LYS A 401 18.27 -9.12 -16.53
N ARG A 402 19.29 -8.95 -17.37
CA ARG A 402 20.66 -9.32 -17.04
C ARG A 402 21.33 -8.13 -16.37
N GLY A 403 22.03 -8.38 -15.27
CA GLY A 403 22.91 -7.39 -14.65
C GLY A 403 24.05 -7.02 -15.59
N ARG A 404 24.72 -5.90 -15.34
CA ARG A 404 25.79 -5.35 -16.20
C ARG A 404 26.90 -6.36 -16.50
N ASN A 405 27.24 -7.21 -15.53
CA ASN A 405 28.30 -8.21 -15.65
C ASN A 405 27.84 -9.53 -16.30
N GLY A 406 26.56 -9.65 -16.69
CA GLY A 406 25.98 -10.83 -17.35
C GLY A 406 25.75 -12.06 -16.45
N GLU A 407 26.40 -12.12 -15.29
CA GLU A 407 26.31 -13.21 -14.33
C GLU A 407 25.02 -13.17 -13.48
N GLU A 408 24.60 -11.97 -13.09
CA GLU A 408 23.37 -11.77 -12.33
C GLU A 408 22.18 -11.68 -13.29
N ARG A 409 21.09 -12.36 -12.96
CA ARG A 409 19.85 -12.29 -13.74
C ARG A 409 18.68 -12.32 -12.78
N CYS A 410 18.00 -11.20 -12.65
CA CYS A 410 16.81 -11.10 -11.81
C CYS A 410 15.58 -10.87 -12.68
N PHE A 411 14.44 -11.18 -12.11
CA PHE A 411 13.14 -11.06 -12.73
C PHE A 411 12.30 -10.10 -11.90
N VAL A 412 11.48 -9.30 -12.57
CA VAL A 412 10.49 -8.45 -11.92
C VAL A 412 9.28 -8.31 -12.84
N LYS A 413 8.09 -8.44 -12.27
CA LYS A 413 6.85 -8.19 -13.01
C LYS A 413 6.50 -6.70 -12.94
N SER A 414 5.78 -6.24 -13.96
CA SER A 414 5.18 -4.90 -13.93
C SER A 414 4.35 -4.71 -12.67
N PRO A 415 4.36 -3.50 -12.07
CA PRO A 415 3.49 -3.22 -10.94
C PRO A 415 2.02 -3.36 -11.34
N VAL A 416 1.23 -3.92 -10.44
CA VAL A 416 -0.22 -4.08 -10.56
C VAL A 416 -0.89 -3.20 -9.53
N GLU A 417 -1.91 -2.46 -9.94
CA GLU A 417 -2.77 -1.67 -9.04
C GLU A 417 -3.99 -2.51 -8.64
N VAL A 418 -4.13 -2.78 -7.35
CA VAL A 418 -5.31 -3.40 -6.72
C VAL A 418 -6.06 -2.29 -5.99
N LYS A 419 -7.35 -2.11 -6.29
CA LYS A 419 -8.18 -0.99 -5.82
C LYS A 419 -9.19 -1.43 -4.79
#